data_AF-A0A965B2V2-F1
#
_entry.id   AF-A0A965B2V2-F1
#
_cell.length_a   1.000
_cell.length_b   1.000
_cell.length_c   1.000
_cell.angle_alpha   90.00
_cell.angle_beta   90.00
_cell.angle_gamma   90.00
#
_symmetry.space_group_name_H-M   'P 1'
#
loop_
_entity.id
_entity.type
_entity.pdbx_description
1 polymer ?
#
loop_
_entity_poly.entity_id
_entity_poly.type
_entity_poly.pdbx_seq_one_letter_code
_entity_poly.pdbx_strand_id
1 'polypeptide(L)'
;MAIRDLFRRKQSPQSAPSRKTSATGPVVAYHSSGRVVWSARDTSSLTKTGYCGNPVEFRAVKLIAEAAAAVPLVLQDADTRYSDHPILRLIRSPNAAQTLADFLESLYGQLILTGNAYVEMVSGADDTVAELHVLRSDRMALVPGADGWPVTDLAWAARYLLLVPPSLRYMVCVSLFDRVHSADKIRKRLGRATQHGNGSLGQYLASQPRPPEPFLNDPDYAHAIQVVSTVILHRITKS
;
A
#
# COMPACT_ATOMS: atom_id res chain seq x y z
N MET A 1 -12.40 -79.54 48.79
CA MET A 1 -12.82 -79.90 47.42
C MET A 1 -14.13 -79.16 47.13
N ALA A 2 -14.19 -78.38 46.04
CA ALA A 2 -15.34 -77.59 45.48
C ALA A 2 -15.85 -76.39 46.33
N ILE A 3 -15.75 -75.11 45.92
CA ILE A 3 -16.29 -74.32 44.77
C ILE A 3 -17.62 -73.61 45.11
N ARG A 4 -17.70 -72.30 44.76
CA ARG A 4 -18.83 -71.32 44.79
C ARG A 4 -19.06 -70.68 46.17
N ASP A 5 -18.98 -69.37 46.40
CA ASP A 5 -19.56 -68.25 45.66
C ASP A 5 -18.71 -66.97 45.75
N LEU A 6 -18.07 -66.59 44.63
CA LEU A 6 -17.70 -65.21 44.32
C LEU A 6 -18.94 -64.57 43.67
N PHE A 7 -19.63 -63.67 44.39
CA PHE A 7 -20.52 -62.59 43.91
C PHE A 7 -21.60 -62.32 44.96
N ARG A 8 -21.23 -61.70 46.09
CA ARG A 8 -22.20 -61.00 46.95
C ARG A 8 -21.53 -59.96 47.82
N ARG A 9 -21.50 -58.70 47.38
CA ARG A 9 -21.29 -57.56 48.30
C ARG A 9 -22.08 -56.32 47.87
N LYS A 10 -23.19 -56.15 48.60
CA LYS A 10 -23.82 -54.93 49.15
C LYS A 10 -23.91 -53.69 48.25
N GLN A 11 -25.13 -53.40 47.80
CA GLN A 11 -25.62 -52.04 47.55
C GLN A 11 -26.60 -51.66 48.66
N SER A 12 -26.40 -50.47 49.24
CA SER A 12 -27.27 -49.81 50.23
C SER A 12 -27.96 -48.61 49.56
N PRO A 13 -29.07 -48.11 50.12
CA PRO A 13 -30.30 -47.84 49.37
C PRO A 13 -30.48 -46.38 48.95
N GLN A 14 -31.26 -46.15 47.90
CA GLN A 14 -31.86 -44.82 47.65
C GLN A 14 -33.22 -44.93 46.96
N SER A 15 -34.29 -44.63 47.70
CA SER A 15 -35.62 -44.30 47.19
C SER A 15 -36.25 -43.29 48.17
N ALA A 16 -36.22 -41.99 47.84
CA ALA A 16 -37.33 -41.17 47.32
C ALA A 16 -38.38 -40.78 48.41
N PRO A 17 -38.93 -39.54 48.45
CA PRO A 17 -39.80 -39.05 47.37
C PRO A 17 -39.80 -37.52 47.09
N SER A 18 -40.54 -37.18 46.03
CA SER A 18 -40.72 -35.89 45.36
C SER A 18 -41.28 -34.75 46.23
N ARG A 19 -40.76 -33.53 46.00
CA ARG A 19 -41.54 -32.29 46.09
C ARG A 19 -41.09 -31.31 45.00
N LYS A 20 -41.95 -31.10 43.99
CA LYS A 20 -41.91 -29.89 43.15
C LYS A 20 -42.23 -28.70 44.05
N THR A 21 -41.22 -27.89 44.32
CA THR A 21 -41.38 -26.52 44.81
C THR A 21 -40.68 -25.66 43.78
N SER A 22 -41.43 -24.79 43.11
CA SER A 22 -40.91 -23.83 42.15
C SER A 22 -39.77 -23.02 42.79
N ALA A 23 -38.54 -23.30 42.40
CA ALA A 23 -37.52 -22.28 42.37
C ALA A 23 -37.65 -21.63 40.99
N THR A 24 -38.34 -20.49 40.95
CA THR A 24 -38.10 -19.49 39.91
C THR A 24 -36.63 -19.11 40.04
N GLY A 25 -35.74 -19.87 39.38
CA GLY A 25 -34.38 -19.42 39.12
C GLY A 25 -34.49 -18.15 38.27
N PRO A 26 -33.63 -17.14 38.49
CA PRO A 26 -33.63 -15.98 37.64
C PRO A 26 -33.41 -16.45 36.21
N VAL A 27 -34.43 -16.30 35.38
CA VAL A 27 -34.34 -16.44 33.93
C VAL A 27 -33.42 -15.32 33.47
N VAL A 28 -32.11 -15.56 33.49
CA VAL A 28 -31.12 -14.71 32.83
C VAL A 28 -31.13 -15.12 31.37
N ALA A 29 -32.19 -14.72 30.68
CA ALA A 29 -32.30 -14.82 29.24
C ALA A 29 -33.06 -13.61 28.70
N TYR A 30 -32.60 -12.38 28.99
CA TYR A 30 -33.18 -11.18 28.37
C TYR A 30 -32.23 -9.97 28.20
N HIS A 31 -30.90 -10.16 28.11
CA HIS A 31 -29.98 -9.04 27.74
C HIS A 31 -28.76 -9.43 26.88
N SER A 32 -28.85 -10.46 26.04
CA SER A 32 -27.82 -10.71 25.00
C SER A 32 -28.37 -10.81 23.57
N SER A 33 -29.65 -10.48 23.36
CA SER A 33 -30.17 -10.12 22.04
C SER A 33 -29.83 -8.66 21.76
N GLY A 34 -28.72 -8.41 21.06
CA GLY A 34 -28.44 -7.10 20.48
C GLY A 34 -27.29 -6.28 21.07
N ARG A 35 -26.29 -6.90 21.73
CA ARG A 35 -24.98 -6.22 21.78
C ARG A 35 -24.41 -6.22 20.37
N VAL A 36 -24.55 -5.09 19.68
CA VAL A 36 -23.79 -4.80 18.46
C VAL A 36 -22.32 -4.87 18.87
N VAL A 37 -21.68 -6.00 18.55
CA VAL A 37 -20.23 -6.11 18.60
C VAL A 37 -19.73 -5.34 17.40
N TRP A 38 -19.47 -4.04 17.59
CA TRP A 38 -18.79 -3.25 16.59
C TRP A 38 -17.44 -3.92 16.33
N SER A 39 -17.21 -4.32 15.07
CA SER A 39 -15.87 -4.70 14.63
C SER A 39 -14.90 -3.57 14.98
N ALA A 40 -13.67 -3.94 15.33
CA ALA A 40 -12.63 -2.95 15.50
C ALA A 40 -12.51 -2.15 14.19
N ARG A 41 -12.35 -0.83 14.30
CA ARG A 41 -12.28 0.11 13.15
C ARG A 41 -10.97 -0.02 12.37
N ASP A 42 -10.15 -1.03 12.66
CA ASP A 42 -8.94 -1.33 11.91
C ASP A 42 -9.31 -2.07 10.63
N THR A 43 -8.75 -1.58 9.53
CA THR A 43 -8.94 -2.14 8.18
C THR A 43 -8.57 -3.62 8.12
N SER A 44 -7.58 -4.06 8.91
CA SER A 44 -7.17 -5.47 9.00
C SER A 44 -8.24 -6.39 9.58
N SER A 45 -8.90 -6.00 10.67
CA SER A 45 -10.00 -6.79 11.24
C SER A 45 -11.21 -6.74 10.32
N LEU A 46 -11.59 -5.57 9.81
CA LEU A 46 -12.70 -5.43 8.85
C LEU A 46 -12.51 -6.30 7.60
N THR A 47 -11.29 -6.37 7.06
CA THR A 47 -10.99 -7.25 5.93
C THR A 47 -11.13 -8.73 6.30
N LYS A 48 -10.68 -9.13 7.50
CA LYS A 48 -10.78 -10.53 7.95
C LYS A 48 -12.22 -10.97 8.22
N THR A 49 -12.99 -10.20 8.99
CA THR A 49 -14.37 -10.57 9.33
C THR A 49 -15.34 -10.32 8.17
N GLY A 50 -15.15 -9.23 7.42
CA GLY A 50 -15.97 -8.87 6.28
C GLY A 50 -15.60 -9.69 5.04
N TYR A 51 -14.47 -9.38 4.41
CA TYR A 51 -14.11 -9.99 3.13
C TYR A 51 -13.79 -11.49 3.22
N CYS A 52 -13.01 -11.95 4.21
CA CYS A 52 -12.68 -13.39 4.30
C CYS A 52 -13.81 -14.24 4.92
N GLY A 53 -14.66 -13.64 5.76
CA GLY A 53 -15.70 -14.34 6.53
C GLY A 53 -17.11 -14.27 5.92
N ASN A 54 -17.39 -13.30 5.04
CA ASN A 54 -18.70 -13.09 4.45
C ASN A 54 -18.65 -13.34 2.91
N PRO A 55 -19.32 -14.38 2.39
CA PRO A 55 -19.28 -14.69 0.96
C PRO A 55 -19.91 -13.60 0.08
N VAL A 56 -20.84 -12.80 0.63
CA VAL A 56 -21.48 -11.69 -0.11
C VAL A 56 -20.46 -10.58 -0.33
N GLU A 57 -19.74 -10.18 0.71
CA GLU A 57 -18.69 -9.16 0.61
C GLU A 57 -17.52 -9.64 -0.23
N PHE A 58 -17.09 -10.90 -0.05
CA PHE A 58 -16.09 -11.53 -0.90
C PHE A 58 -16.47 -11.40 -2.37
N ARG A 59 -17.70 -11.81 -2.73
CA ARG A 59 -18.13 -11.80 -4.13
C ARG A 59 -18.32 -10.38 -4.66
N ALA A 60 -18.83 -9.46 -3.86
CA ALA A 60 -18.99 -8.06 -4.26
C ALA A 60 -17.64 -7.43 -4.63
N VAL A 61 -16.64 -7.55 -3.76
CA VAL A 61 -15.28 -7.03 -4.02
C VAL A 61 -14.65 -7.72 -5.22
N LYS A 62 -14.74 -9.06 -5.29
CA LYS A 62 -14.14 -9.83 -6.38
C LYS A 62 -14.76 -9.48 -7.74
N LEU A 63 -16.09 -9.33 -7.81
CA LEU A 63 -16.79 -8.91 -9.03
C LEU A 63 -16.31 -7.54 -9.52
N ILE A 64 -16.19 -6.56 -8.63
CA ILE A 64 -15.75 -5.21 -9.00
C ILE A 64 -14.29 -5.24 -9.46
N ALA A 65 -13.41 -5.93 -8.73
CA ALA A 65 -11.99 -6.02 -9.06
C ALA A 65 -11.75 -6.74 -10.40
N GLU A 66 -12.40 -7.89 -10.64
CA GLU A 66 -12.34 -8.64 -11.90
C GLU A 66 -12.87 -7.80 -13.06
N ALA A 67 -14.04 -7.16 -12.89
CA ALA A 67 -14.65 -6.34 -13.93
C ALA A 67 -13.79 -5.13 -14.29
N ALA A 68 -13.19 -4.46 -13.31
CA ALA A 68 -12.30 -3.33 -13.53
C ALA A 68 -10.97 -3.77 -14.19
N ALA A 69 -10.42 -4.92 -13.80
CA ALA A 69 -9.19 -5.46 -14.37
C ALA A 69 -9.36 -5.97 -15.82
N ALA A 70 -10.58 -6.35 -16.20
CA ALA A 70 -10.90 -6.80 -17.55
C ALA A 70 -10.91 -5.66 -18.60
N VAL A 71 -10.91 -4.40 -18.17
CA VAL A 71 -10.94 -3.25 -19.08
C VAL A 71 -9.58 -3.08 -19.78
N PRO A 72 -9.53 -3.08 -21.13
CA PRO A 72 -8.27 -2.92 -21.84
C PRO A 72 -7.63 -1.55 -21.60
N LEU A 73 -6.34 -1.53 -21.30
CA LEU A 73 -5.56 -0.30 -21.20
C LEU A 73 -5.09 0.17 -22.58
N VAL A 74 -5.18 1.49 -22.80
CA VAL A 74 -4.71 2.17 -24.00
C VAL A 74 -3.63 3.17 -23.62
N LEU A 75 -2.45 3.03 -24.22
CA LEU A 75 -1.41 4.03 -24.12
C LEU A 75 -1.46 4.95 -25.34
N GLN A 76 -1.57 6.25 -25.11
CA GLN A 76 -1.58 7.28 -26.14
C GLN A 76 -1.01 8.59 -25.60
N ASP A 77 -0.47 9.42 -26.49
CA ASP A 77 -0.21 10.83 -26.22
C ASP A 77 -1.22 11.72 -26.98
N ALA A 78 -0.89 13.01 -27.18
CA ALA A 78 -1.78 13.94 -27.87
C ALA A 78 -1.98 13.60 -29.35
N ASP A 79 -1.02 12.92 -29.98
CA ASP A 79 -0.95 12.76 -31.43
C ASP A 79 -1.09 11.30 -31.87
N THR A 80 -0.68 10.34 -31.04
CA THR A 80 -0.51 8.93 -31.43
C THR A 80 -0.94 7.96 -30.33
N ARG A 81 -1.60 6.87 -30.76
CA ARG A 81 -1.85 5.70 -29.93
C ARG A 81 -0.75 4.66 -30.12
N TYR A 82 -0.14 4.24 -29.03
CA TYR A 82 0.96 3.29 -29.03
C TYR A 82 0.44 1.85 -28.97
N SER A 83 0.81 1.03 -29.96
CA SER A 83 0.55 -0.42 -29.97
C SER A 83 1.68 -1.23 -29.34
N ASP A 84 2.90 -0.69 -29.36
CA ASP A 84 4.10 -1.28 -28.77
C ASP A 84 4.91 -0.19 -28.05
N HIS A 85 5.17 -0.40 -26.76
CA HIS A 85 5.89 0.55 -25.91
C HIS A 85 6.46 -0.18 -24.69
N PRO A 86 7.65 0.18 -24.17
CA PRO A 86 8.24 -0.46 -22.99
C PRO A 86 7.29 -0.52 -21.78
N ILE A 87 6.56 0.57 -21.51
CA ILE A 87 5.55 0.62 -20.43
C ILE A 87 4.40 -0.37 -20.67
N LEU A 88 3.92 -0.53 -21.91
CA LEU A 88 2.87 -1.52 -22.21
C LEU A 88 3.37 -2.95 -21.97
N ARG A 89 4.64 -3.23 -22.28
CA ARG A 89 5.25 -4.54 -22.03
C ARG A 89 5.39 -4.81 -20.53
N LEU A 90 5.90 -3.84 -19.77
CA LEU A 90 6.01 -3.90 -18.30
C LEU A 90 4.63 -4.12 -17.66
N ILE A 91 3.64 -3.33 -18.02
CA ILE A 91 2.28 -3.44 -17.46
C ILE A 91 1.63 -4.78 -17.80
N ARG A 92 1.89 -5.35 -18.99
CA ARG A 92 1.36 -6.67 -19.38
C ARG A 92 1.92 -7.82 -18.55
N SER A 93 3.18 -7.72 -18.12
CA SER A 93 3.88 -8.70 -17.29
C SER A 93 4.61 -7.98 -16.15
N PRO A 94 3.87 -7.47 -15.14
CA PRO A 94 4.40 -6.59 -14.10
C PRO A 94 5.47 -7.24 -13.24
N ASN A 95 5.43 -8.55 -13.06
CA ASN A 95 6.46 -9.34 -12.42
C ASN A 95 6.41 -10.78 -12.94
N ALA A 96 7.32 -11.64 -12.51
CA ALA A 96 7.42 -13.02 -12.99
C ALA A 96 6.20 -13.90 -12.66
N ALA A 97 5.34 -13.50 -11.72
CA ALA A 97 4.27 -14.33 -11.18
C ALA A 97 2.86 -13.88 -11.60
N GLN A 98 2.70 -12.66 -12.10
CA GLN A 98 1.39 -12.04 -12.32
C GLN A 98 1.23 -11.55 -13.75
N THR A 99 0.02 -11.73 -14.30
CA THR A 99 -0.41 -11.02 -15.52
C THR A 99 -0.93 -9.62 -15.17
N LEU A 100 -1.20 -8.80 -16.19
CA LEU A 100 -1.90 -7.53 -16.02
C LEU A 100 -3.20 -7.66 -15.21
N ALA A 101 -4.02 -8.67 -15.53
CA ALA A 101 -5.30 -8.86 -14.86
C ALA A 101 -5.10 -9.18 -13.37
N ASP A 102 -4.20 -10.11 -13.04
CA ASP A 102 -3.90 -10.49 -11.66
C ASP A 102 -3.36 -9.31 -10.83
N PHE A 103 -2.50 -8.50 -11.46
CA PHE A 103 -1.93 -7.31 -10.85
C PHE A 103 -2.99 -6.23 -10.58
N LEU A 104 -3.83 -5.93 -11.57
CA LEU A 104 -4.92 -4.95 -11.41
C LEU A 104 -5.96 -5.43 -10.42
N GLU A 105 -6.34 -6.72 -10.43
CA GLU A 105 -7.23 -7.28 -9.42
C GLU A 105 -6.68 -7.12 -8.01
N SER A 106 -5.38 -7.38 -7.83
CA SER A 106 -4.70 -7.21 -6.55
C SER A 106 -4.70 -5.74 -6.10
N LEU A 107 -4.43 -4.82 -7.03
CA LEU A 107 -4.40 -3.38 -6.80
C LEU A 107 -5.79 -2.83 -6.43
N TYR A 108 -6.82 -3.17 -7.22
CA TYR A 108 -8.20 -2.78 -6.94
C TYR A 108 -8.72 -3.42 -5.66
N GLY A 109 -8.32 -4.65 -5.36
CA GLY A 109 -8.59 -5.30 -4.09
C GLY A 109 -8.09 -4.47 -2.90
N GLN A 110 -6.84 -3.99 -2.92
CA GLN A 110 -6.32 -3.10 -1.88
C GLN A 110 -7.13 -1.81 -1.79
N LEU A 111 -7.45 -1.19 -2.93
CA LEU A 111 -8.20 0.06 -2.98
C LEU A 111 -9.61 -0.08 -2.38
N ILE A 112 -10.34 -1.13 -2.72
CA ILE A 112 -11.71 -1.35 -2.24
C ILE A 112 -11.72 -1.75 -0.76
N LEU A 113 -10.77 -2.58 -0.32
CA LEU A 113 -10.74 -3.10 1.05
C LEU A 113 -10.19 -2.10 2.07
N THR A 114 -9.23 -1.27 1.67
CA THR A 114 -8.48 -0.40 2.60
C THR A 114 -8.57 1.08 2.25
N GLY A 115 -9.19 1.43 1.13
CA GLY A 115 -9.25 2.81 0.60
C GLY A 115 -7.94 3.30 -0.02
N ASN A 116 -6.88 2.49 -0.01
CA ASN A 116 -5.54 2.88 -0.48
C ASN A 116 -4.93 1.74 -1.30
N ALA A 117 -4.08 2.09 -2.25
CA ALA A 117 -3.32 1.13 -3.03
C ALA A 117 -1.93 1.68 -3.33
N TYR A 118 -0.92 0.83 -3.22
CA TYR A 118 0.47 1.19 -3.39
C TYR A 118 1.16 0.22 -4.32
N VAL A 119 2.05 0.73 -5.17
CA VAL A 119 2.85 -0.07 -6.10
C VAL A 119 4.32 0.25 -5.84
N GLU A 120 5.09 -0.79 -5.53
CA GLU A 120 6.55 -0.72 -5.53
C GLU A 120 7.06 -0.92 -6.94
N MET A 121 7.98 -0.05 -7.35
CA MET A 121 8.71 -0.17 -8.61
C MET A 121 10.12 -0.66 -8.29
N VAL A 122 10.53 -1.76 -8.92
CA VAL A 122 11.89 -2.29 -8.81
C VAL A 122 12.66 -1.92 -10.07
N SER A 123 13.77 -1.20 -9.92
CA SER A 123 14.66 -0.86 -11.03
C SER A 123 15.54 -2.04 -11.43
N GLY A 124 15.70 -2.23 -12.74
CA GLY A 124 16.65 -3.17 -13.34
C GLY A 124 18.06 -2.60 -13.46
N ALA A 125 18.95 -3.35 -14.13
CA ALA A 125 20.37 -3.02 -14.27
C ALA A 125 20.63 -1.67 -14.96
N ASP A 126 19.75 -1.28 -15.90
CA ASP A 126 19.86 -0.02 -16.66
C ASP A 126 18.95 1.08 -16.08
N ASP A 127 18.60 1.00 -14.79
CA ASP A 127 17.75 1.97 -14.07
C ASP A 127 16.34 2.15 -14.70
N THR A 128 15.96 1.23 -15.60
CA THR A 128 14.61 1.05 -16.12
C THR A 128 13.75 0.28 -15.13
N VAL A 129 12.46 0.60 -15.03
CA VAL A 129 11.54 -0.19 -14.20
C VAL A 129 11.44 -1.61 -14.76
N ALA A 130 11.87 -2.58 -13.98
CA ALA A 130 11.88 -3.99 -14.34
C ALA A 130 10.63 -4.70 -13.81
N GLU A 131 10.20 -4.36 -12.59
CA GLU A 131 9.06 -5.02 -11.96
C GLU A 131 8.17 -4.04 -11.18
N LEU A 132 6.90 -4.43 -11.06
CA LEU A 132 5.86 -3.77 -10.29
C LEU A 132 5.25 -4.75 -9.29
N HIS A 133 5.17 -4.34 -8.04
CA HIS A 133 4.60 -5.15 -6.96
C HIS A 133 3.54 -4.37 -6.19
N VAL A 134 2.35 -4.94 -6.03
CA VAL A 134 1.31 -4.33 -5.19
C VAL A 134 1.70 -4.51 -3.73
N LEU A 135 1.85 -3.40 -3.00
CA LEU A 135 2.13 -3.43 -1.58
C LEU A 135 0.82 -3.50 -0.78
N ARG A 136 0.90 -4.22 0.34
CA ARG A 136 -0.20 -4.33 1.30
C ARG A 136 -0.39 -3.02 2.05
N SER A 137 -1.52 -2.36 1.80
CA SER A 137 -1.83 -1.03 2.36
C SER A 137 -1.92 -1.04 3.89
N ASP A 138 -2.30 -2.16 4.51
CA ASP A 138 -2.36 -2.31 5.98
C ASP A 138 -0.97 -2.22 6.66
N ARG A 139 0.10 -2.36 5.90
CA ARG A 139 1.49 -2.27 6.37
C ARG A 139 2.21 -1.01 5.91
N MET A 140 1.51 -0.12 5.21
CA MET A 140 2.05 1.14 4.74
C MET A 140 1.66 2.26 5.69
N ALA A 141 2.62 3.12 6.01
CA ALA A 141 2.38 4.32 6.82
C ALA A 141 2.98 5.52 6.09
N LEU A 142 2.18 6.58 5.97
CA LEU A 142 2.63 7.82 5.39
C LEU A 142 3.43 8.61 6.44
N VAL A 143 4.60 9.11 6.05
CA VAL A 143 5.33 10.11 6.85
C VAL A 143 5.01 11.48 6.25
N PRO A 144 4.23 12.34 6.95
CA PRO A 144 3.99 13.68 6.48
C PRO A 144 5.28 14.50 6.57
N GLY A 145 5.59 15.23 5.50
CA GLY A 145 6.60 16.28 5.51
C GLY A 145 6.16 17.48 6.34
N ALA A 146 7.09 18.41 6.59
CA ALA A 146 6.83 19.63 7.35
C ALA A 146 5.73 20.54 6.76
N ASP A 147 5.34 20.27 5.51
CA ASP A 147 4.33 20.96 4.71
C ASP A 147 2.99 20.20 4.63
N GLY A 148 2.85 19.08 5.36
CA GLY A 148 1.62 18.28 5.40
C GLY A 148 1.44 17.31 4.24
N TRP A 149 2.35 17.30 3.26
CA TRP A 149 2.34 16.38 2.13
C TRP A 149 3.31 15.21 2.36
N PRO A 150 3.09 14.02 1.76
CA PRO A 150 4.02 12.91 1.88
C PRO A 150 5.42 13.33 1.43
N VAL A 151 6.45 12.88 2.15
CA VAL A 151 7.84 13.08 1.70
C VAL A 151 8.05 12.28 0.41
N THR A 152 8.02 12.94 -0.74
CA THR A 152 8.40 12.36 -2.02
C THR A 152 9.46 13.23 -2.68
N ASP A 153 10.56 12.61 -3.10
CA ASP A 153 11.70 13.31 -3.69
C ASP A 153 11.30 14.06 -4.98
N LEU A 154 10.33 13.52 -5.73
CA LEU A 154 9.80 14.13 -6.96
C LEU A 154 8.97 15.38 -6.67
N ALA A 155 7.97 15.31 -5.78
CA ALA A 155 7.16 16.49 -5.45
C ALA A 155 8.01 17.56 -4.77
N TRP A 156 8.96 17.17 -3.93
CA TRP A 156 9.89 18.09 -3.29
C TRP A 156 10.76 18.82 -4.32
N ALA A 157 11.28 18.10 -5.32
CA ALA A 157 12.07 18.69 -6.39
C ALA A 157 11.22 19.63 -7.25
N ALA A 158 10.02 19.20 -7.65
CA ALA A 158 9.11 20.00 -8.46
C ALA A 158 8.71 21.30 -7.74
N ARG A 159 8.40 21.23 -6.44
CA ARG A 159 8.06 22.40 -5.63
C ARG A 159 9.25 23.33 -5.43
N TYR A 160 10.46 22.80 -5.28
CA TYR A 160 11.67 23.63 -5.28
C TYR A 160 11.85 24.38 -6.61
N LEU A 161 11.57 23.73 -7.74
CA LEU A 161 11.64 24.36 -9.06
C LEU A 161 10.55 25.42 -9.31
N LEU A 162 9.46 25.44 -8.53
CA LEU A 162 8.47 26.52 -8.58
C LEU A 162 9.04 27.86 -8.11
N LEU A 163 10.12 27.85 -7.32
CA LEU A 163 10.86 29.07 -6.94
C LEU A 163 11.75 29.60 -8.08
N VAL A 164 11.87 28.86 -9.17
CA VAL A 164 12.76 29.13 -10.30
C VAL A 164 11.92 29.50 -11.53
N PRO A 165 12.30 30.54 -12.30
CA PRO A 165 11.65 30.86 -13.56
C PRO A 165 11.62 29.64 -14.51
N PRO A 166 10.53 29.41 -15.27
CA PRO A 166 10.38 28.24 -16.14
C PRO A 166 11.57 27.97 -17.06
N SER A 167 12.18 29.03 -17.61
CA SER A 167 13.34 28.97 -18.51
C SER A 167 14.60 28.36 -17.88
N LEU A 168 14.74 28.42 -16.55
CA LEU A 168 15.91 27.94 -15.82
C LEU A 168 15.68 26.61 -15.09
N ARG A 169 14.42 26.13 -14.99
CA ARG A 169 14.07 24.93 -14.21
C ARG A 169 14.89 23.72 -14.60
N TYR A 170 15.09 23.47 -15.90
CA TYR A 170 15.88 22.33 -16.38
C TYR A 170 17.33 22.39 -15.91
N MET A 171 18.02 23.52 -16.13
CA MET A 171 19.41 23.70 -15.72
C MET A 171 19.58 23.59 -14.20
N VAL A 172 18.68 24.21 -13.43
CA VAL A 172 18.71 24.13 -11.97
C VAL A 172 18.48 22.69 -11.50
N CYS A 173 17.53 21.98 -12.10
CA CYS A 173 17.26 20.57 -11.81
C CYS A 173 18.49 19.69 -12.10
N VAL A 174 19.16 19.86 -13.25
CA VAL A 174 20.39 19.13 -13.56
C VAL A 174 21.46 19.39 -12.50
N SER A 175 21.68 20.67 -12.14
CA SER A 175 22.68 21.04 -11.12
C SER A 175 22.35 20.48 -9.73
N LEU A 176 21.06 20.40 -9.39
CA LEU A 176 20.57 19.83 -8.15
C LEU A 176 20.96 18.36 -8.05
N PHE A 177 20.67 17.58 -9.10
CA PHE A 177 21.05 16.17 -9.16
C PHE A 177 22.58 15.98 -9.13
N ASP A 178 23.35 16.84 -9.80
CA ASP A 178 24.83 16.74 -9.77
C ASP A 178 25.42 17.01 -8.39
N ARG A 179 24.86 17.97 -7.64
CA ARG A 179 25.28 18.27 -6.26
C ARG A 179 25.00 17.09 -5.33
N VAL A 180 23.80 16.52 -5.43
CA VAL A 180 23.39 15.36 -4.62
C VAL A 180 24.22 14.11 -4.97
N HIS A 181 24.45 13.85 -6.26
CA HIS A 181 25.29 12.74 -6.71
C HIS A 181 26.75 12.89 -6.27
N SER A 182 27.29 14.11 -6.35
CA SER A 182 28.65 14.41 -5.89
C SER A 182 28.76 14.20 -4.36
N ALA A 183 27.73 14.60 -3.62
CA ALA A 183 27.66 14.38 -2.17
C ALA A 183 27.64 12.88 -1.82
N ASP A 184 26.90 12.06 -2.56
CA ASP A 184 26.91 10.59 -2.38
C ASP A 184 28.30 10.00 -2.64
N LYS A 185 28.95 10.38 -3.75
CA LYS A 185 30.32 9.92 -4.07
C LYS A 185 31.33 10.30 -3.00
N ILE A 186 31.28 11.54 -2.50
CA ILE A 186 32.19 12.02 -1.44
C ILE A 186 31.91 11.27 -0.13
N ARG A 187 30.63 11.08 0.24
CA ARG A 187 30.25 10.29 1.42
C ARG A 187 30.79 8.87 1.34
N LYS A 188 30.61 8.18 0.20
CA LYS A 188 31.13 6.83 -0.02
C LYS A 188 32.66 6.75 0.13
N ARG A 189 33.37 7.81 -0.25
CA ARG A 189 34.84 7.88 -0.15
C ARG A 189 35.35 8.24 1.25
N LEU A 190 34.67 9.13 1.97
CA LEU A 190 35.16 9.71 3.23
C LEU A 190 34.43 9.21 4.48
N GLY A 191 33.34 8.46 4.33
CA GLY A 191 32.51 7.95 5.43
C GLY A 191 31.77 9.02 6.24
N ARG A 192 31.77 10.29 5.79
CA ARG A 192 31.15 11.43 6.47
C ARG A 192 30.14 12.13 5.56
N ALA A 193 29.08 12.66 6.15
CA ALA A 193 28.11 13.48 5.42
C ALA A 193 28.76 14.80 4.96
N THR A 194 28.32 15.30 3.80
CA THR A 194 28.81 16.56 3.23
C THR A 194 27.90 17.72 3.63
N GLN A 195 28.29 18.94 3.27
CA GLN A 195 27.42 20.13 3.39
C GLN A 195 26.08 20.00 2.63
N HIS A 196 25.99 19.09 1.66
CA HIS A 196 24.77 18.80 0.91
C HIS A 196 24.05 17.52 1.42
N GLY A 197 24.38 17.05 2.63
CA GLY A 197 23.76 15.89 3.27
C GLY A 197 24.40 14.56 2.90
N ASN A 198 23.62 13.49 3.01
CA ASN A 198 24.04 12.11 2.76
C ASN A 198 24.01 11.68 1.29
N GLY A 199 23.67 12.58 0.36
CA GLY A 199 23.54 12.24 -1.06
C GLY A 199 22.16 11.71 -1.49
N SER A 200 21.14 11.77 -0.63
CA SER A 200 19.73 11.64 -1.01
C SER A 200 19.15 12.99 -1.42
N LEU A 201 18.34 13.00 -2.47
CA LEU A 201 17.63 14.18 -2.95
C LEU A 201 16.65 14.70 -1.89
N GLY A 202 15.91 13.80 -1.24
CA GLY A 202 15.03 14.11 -0.12
C GLY A 202 15.76 14.85 1.01
N GLN A 203 16.90 14.33 1.49
CA GLN A 203 17.61 15.01 2.59
C GLN A 203 18.13 16.40 2.19
N TYR A 204 18.64 16.56 0.96
CA TYR A 204 19.08 17.87 0.49
C TYR A 204 17.90 18.86 0.45
N LEU A 205 16.79 18.45 -0.16
CA LEU A 205 15.58 19.25 -0.33
C LEU A 205 14.85 19.53 0.99
N ALA A 206 15.06 18.74 2.04
CA ALA A 206 14.50 18.98 3.37
C ALA A 206 14.92 20.34 3.96
N SER A 207 16.09 20.85 3.56
CA SER A 207 16.64 22.13 4.02
C SER A 207 16.33 23.30 3.08
N GLN A 208 15.67 23.05 1.95
CA GLN A 208 15.39 24.08 0.94
C GLN A 208 14.00 24.72 1.17
N PRO A 209 13.83 26.01 0.83
CA PRO A 209 12.52 26.63 0.80
C PRO A 209 11.64 25.94 -0.26
N ARG A 210 10.38 25.68 0.07
CA ARG A 210 9.41 25.10 -0.86
C ARG A 210 8.02 25.72 -0.64
N PRO A 211 7.31 26.15 -1.69
CA PRO A 211 5.92 26.56 -1.58
C PRO A 211 5.03 25.35 -1.23
N PRO A 212 3.80 25.56 -0.71
CA PRO A 212 2.83 24.48 -0.54
C PRO A 212 2.59 23.75 -1.87
N GLU A 213 2.28 22.46 -1.82
CA GLU A 213 2.07 21.66 -3.02
C GLU A 213 0.82 22.12 -3.78
N PRO A 214 0.94 22.56 -5.05
CA PRO A 214 -0.20 22.85 -5.89
C PRO A 214 -0.90 21.56 -6.34
N PHE A 215 -2.13 21.69 -6.83
CA PHE A 215 -2.81 20.58 -7.48
C PHE A 215 -2.13 20.24 -8.82
N LEU A 216 -2.22 18.97 -9.24
CA LEU A 216 -1.67 18.47 -10.52
C LEU A 216 -2.22 19.18 -11.77
N ASN A 217 -3.34 19.91 -11.65
CA ASN A 217 -3.91 20.69 -12.74
C ASN A 217 -3.26 22.08 -12.92
N ASP A 218 -2.38 22.49 -12.01
CA ASP A 218 -1.58 23.70 -12.15
C ASP A 218 -0.53 23.49 -13.26
N PRO A 219 -0.56 24.28 -14.34
CA PRO A 219 0.34 24.09 -15.48
C PRO A 219 1.81 24.32 -15.12
N ASP A 220 2.09 25.21 -14.16
CA ASP A 220 3.45 25.50 -13.72
C ASP A 220 4.01 24.35 -12.89
N TYR A 221 3.16 23.74 -12.05
CA TYR A 221 3.52 22.55 -11.28
C TYR A 221 3.69 21.32 -12.18
N ALA A 222 2.78 21.10 -13.14
CA ALA A 222 2.89 20.04 -14.13
C ALA A 222 4.18 20.17 -14.95
N HIS A 223 4.53 21.39 -15.37
CA HIS A 223 5.80 21.65 -16.06
C HIS A 223 7.02 21.36 -15.15
N ALA A 224 6.98 21.75 -13.87
CA ALA A 224 8.06 21.45 -12.94
C ALA A 224 8.24 19.93 -12.72
N ILE A 225 7.15 19.17 -12.59
CA ILE A 225 7.16 17.71 -12.53
C ILE A 225 7.77 17.14 -13.83
N GLN A 226 7.30 17.60 -14.99
CA GLN A 226 7.81 17.16 -16.29
C GLN A 226 9.32 17.38 -16.41
N VAL A 227 9.84 18.53 -15.96
CA VAL A 227 11.28 18.81 -15.96
C VAL A 227 12.05 17.80 -15.11
N VAL A 228 11.60 17.55 -13.87
CA VAL A 228 12.24 16.58 -12.97
C VAL A 228 12.25 15.18 -13.61
N SER A 229 11.09 14.71 -14.11
CA SER A 229 10.97 13.42 -14.78
C SER A 229 11.86 13.34 -16.03
N THR A 230 11.94 14.40 -16.83
CA THR A 230 12.78 14.45 -18.03
C THR A 230 14.26 14.34 -17.69
N VAL A 231 14.72 15.04 -16.64
CA VAL A 231 16.11 14.96 -16.18
C VAL A 231 16.44 13.57 -15.65
N ILE A 232 15.52 12.93 -14.90
CA ILE A 232 15.67 11.55 -14.43
C ILE A 232 15.81 10.61 -15.64
N LEU A 233 14.89 10.67 -16.61
CA LEU A 233 14.92 9.84 -17.82
C LEU A 233 16.22 10.04 -18.63
N HIS A 234 16.67 11.29 -18.78
CA HIS A 234 17.93 11.59 -19.48
C HIS A 234 19.17 10.98 -18.79
N ARG A 235 19.16 10.90 -17.45
CA ARG A 235 20.26 10.30 -16.70
C ARG A 235 20.24 8.77 -16.80
N ILE A 236 19.06 8.17 -16.74
CA ILE A 236 18.86 6.73 -16.91
C ILE A 236 19.37 6.27 -18.28
N THR A 237 18.97 6.97 -19.35
CA THR A 237 19.35 6.62 -20.74
C THR A 237 20.82 6.85 -21.10
N LYS A 238 21.58 7.61 -20.31
CA LYS A 238 23.00 7.93 -20.57
C LYS A 238 23.97 7.16 -19.67
N SER A 239 23.48 6.49 -18.63
CA SER A 239 24.30 5.65 -17.75
C SER A 239 24.48 4.25 -18.34
#